data_AF-A0A7X6L926-F1
#
_entry.id   AF-A0A7X6L926-F1
#
_cell.length_a   1.000
_cell.length_b   1.000
_cell.length_c   1.000
_cell.angle_alpha   90.00
_cell.angle_beta   90.00
_cell.angle_gamma   90.00
#
_symmetry.space_group_name_H-M   'P 1'
#
loop_
_entity.id
_entity.type
_entity.pdbx_description
1 polymer ?
#
loop_
_entity_poly.entity_id
_entity_poly.type
_entity_poly.pdbx_seq_one_letter_code
_entity_poly.pdbx_strand_id
1 'polypeptide(L)' 'MNRTEEDPTGRLRELTDRATRAGYCLVRDPVPPHDWKLLDAEDGDVVVFAANLERIEQWLDT' A
#
# COMPACT_ATOMS: atom_id res chain seq x y z
N MET A 1 7.66 0.94 26.23
CA MET A 1 7.18 0.44 24.93
C MET A 1 7.41 1.57 23.93
N ASN A 2 8.40 1.41 23.05
CA ASN A 2 8.94 2.51 22.25
C ASN A 2 7.92 2.99 21.22
N ARG A 3 7.66 4.30 21.24
CA ARG A 3 7.03 5.08 20.19
C ARG A 3 7.92 4.93 18.95
N THR A 4 7.46 4.16 17.98
CA THR A 4 8.14 3.92 16.69
C THR A 4 8.43 5.28 16.06
N GLU A 5 9.70 5.53 15.82
CA GLU A 5 10.14 6.51 14.84
C GLU A 5 9.37 6.22 13.54
N GLU A 6 8.73 7.24 12.99
CA GLU A 6 7.87 7.14 11.81
C GLU A 6 8.73 6.92 10.56
N ASP A 7 9.37 5.76 10.50
CA ASP A 7 10.04 5.28 9.31
C ASP A 7 8.96 5.07 8.24
N PRO A 8 9.03 5.75 7.07
CA PRO A 8 8.11 5.51 5.96
C PRO A 8 8.09 4.03 5.55
N THR A 9 9.17 3.30 5.85
CA THR A 9 9.32 1.86 5.64
C THR A 9 8.47 1.02 6.60
N GLY A 10 8.23 1.48 7.83
CA GLY A 10 7.41 0.77 8.82
C GLY A 10 5.94 0.78 8.42
N ARG A 11 5.40 1.97 8.16
CA ARG A 11 4.02 2.16 7.68
C ARG A 11 3.75 1.42 6.37
N LEU A 12 4.72 1.43 5.45
CA LEU A 12 4.62 0.69 4.20
C LEU A 12 4.50 -0.82 4.42
N ARG A 13 5.26 -1.39 5.37
CA ARG A 13 5.21 -2.82 5.68
C ARG A 13 3.86 -3.20 6.29
N GLU A 14 3.34 -2.39 7.21
CA GLU A 14 2.01 -2.61 7.80
C GLU A 14 0.91 -2.53 6.75
N LEU A 15 0.99 -1.54 5.83
CA LEU A 15 0.07 -1.43 4.70
C LEU A 15 0.14 -2.62 3.76
N THR A 16 1.35 -3.10 3.47
CA THR A 16 1.55 -4.27 2.61
C THR A 16 1.01 -5.54 3.27
N ASP A 17 1.21 -5.71 4.57
CA ASP A 17 0.66 -6.84 5.34
C ASP A 17 -0.87 -6.80 5.35
N ARG A 18 -1.46 -5.64 5.61
CA ARG A 18 -2.92 -5.44 5.58
C ARG A 18 -3.51 -5.68 4.19
N ALA A 19 -2.88 -5.14 3.15
CA ALA A 19 -3.23 -5.42 1.76
C ALA A 19 -3.20 -6.93 1.50
N THR A 20 -2.08 -7.59 1.82
CA THR A 20 -1.91 -9.04 1.59
C THR A 20 -2.97 -9.86 2.33
N ARG A 21 -3.29 -9.48 3.57
CA ARG A 21 -4.32 -10.13 4.38
C ARG A 21 -5.73 -9.96 3.83
N ALA A 22 -5.99 -8.86 3.14
CA ALA A 22 -7.24 -8.60 2.45
C ALA A 22 -7.27 -9.13 1.01
N GLY A 23 -6.18 -9.76 0.54
CA GLY A 23 -6.09 -10.28 -0.82
C GLY A 23 -5.64 -9.26 -1.84
N TYR A 24 -4.82 -8.29 -1.46
CA TYR A 24 -4.28 -7.25 -2.33
C TYR A 24 -2.74 -7.19 -2.28
N CYS A 25 -2.11 -6.80 -3.38
CA CYS A 25 -0.68 -6.56 -3.48
C CYS A 25 -0.39 -5.07 -3.71
N LEU A 26 0.38 -4.48 -2.80
CA LEU A 26 0.87 -3.11 -2.93
C LEU A 26 2.14 -3.07 -3.77
N VAL A 27 2.12 -2.35 -4.88
CA VAL A 27 3.26 -2.15 -5.78
C VAL A 27 3.52 -0.67 -6.02
N ARG A 28 4.80 -0.31 -6.08
CA ARG A 28 5.25 1.03 -6.43
C ARG A 28 5.68 1.05 -7.89
N ASP A 29 5.17 2.01 -8.65
CA ASP A 29 5.59 2.19 -10.03
C ASP A 29 7.06 2.62 -10.09
N PRO A 30 7.90 1.98 -10.91
CA PRO A 30 9.30 2.35 -11.06
C PRO A 30 9.47 3.68 -11.81
N VAL A 31 8.43 4.14 -12.53
CA VAL A 31 8.49 5.36 -13.33
C VAL A 31 7.98 6.56 -12.50
N PRO A 32 8.70 7.70 -12.49
CA PRO A 32 8.19 8.94 -11.90
C PRO A 32 6.85 9.31 -12.58
N PRO A 33 5.79 9.59 -11.79
CA PRO A 33 5.80 10.15 -10.43
C PRO A 33 5.96 9.17 -9.25
N HIS A 34 6.29 7.90 -9.47
CA HIS A 34 6.38 6.88 -8.43
C HIS A 34 5.06 6.61 -7.73
N ASP A 35 3.99 6.57 -8.53
CA ASP A 35 2.66 6.26 -8.04
C ASP A 35 2.61 4.87 -7.40
N TRP A 36 1.70 4.73 -6.46
CA TRP A 36 1.40 3.48 -5.80
C TRP A 36 0.15 2.87 -6.44
N LYS A 37 0.23 1.56 -6.66
CA LYS A 37 -0.84 0.75 -7.21
C LYS A 37 -1.15 -0.36 -6.22
N LEU A 38 -2.42 -0.50 -5.88
CA LEU A 38 -2.94 -1.66 -5.18
C LEU A 38 -3.50 -2.59 -6.26
N LEU A 39 -2.91 -3.77 -6.38
CA LEU A 39 -3.36 -4.83 -7.25
C LEU A 39 -4.21 -5.79 -6.45
N ASP A 40 -5.22 -6.38 -7.08
CA ASP A 40 -5.93 -7.54 -6.56
C ASP A 40 -4.99 -8.76 -6.59
N ALA A 41 -4.94 -9.54 -5.51
CA ALA A 41 -4.08 -10.73 -5.47
C ALA A 41 -4.67 -11.93 -6.21
N GLU A 42 -5.98 -11.93 -6.50
CA GLU A 42 -6.66 -12.99 -7.25
C GLU A 42 -6.48 -12.79 -8.77
N ASP A 43 -6.77 -11.60 -9.29
CA ASP A 43 -6.74 -11.31 -10.74
C ASP A 43 -5.49 -10.52 -11.18
N GLY A 44 -4.85 -9.80 -10.26
CA GLY A 44 -3.76 -8.89 -10.60
C GLY A 44 -4.23 -7.56 -11.18
N ASP A 45 -5.51 -7.24 -11.08
CA ASP A 45 -6.08 -5.99 -11.60
C ASP A 45 -5.79 -4.79 -10.67
N VAL A 46 -5.65 -3.58 -11.23
CA VAL A 46 -5.37 -2.37 -10.43
C VAL A 46 -6.65 -1.87 -9.76
N VAL A 47 -6.81 -2.20 -8.49
CA VAL A 47 -7.95 -1.78 -7.68
C VAL A 47 -7.84 -0.30 -7.28
N VAL A 48 -6.63 0.14 -6.91
CA VAL A 48 -6.39 1.53 -6.50
C VAL A 48 -5.12 2.04 -7.15
N PHE A 49 -5.20 3.24 -7.72
CA PHE A 49 -4.05 4.01 -8.17
C PHE A 49 -3.99 5.31 -7.37
N ALA A 50 -2.86 5.57 -6.71
CA ALA A 50 -2.67 6.77 -5.92
C ALA A 50 -1.21 7.22 -5.91
N ALA A 51 -0.99 8.54 -6.01
CA ALA A 51 0.34 9.12 -5.85
C ALA A 51 0.89 9.01 -4.42
N ASN A 52 0.03 8.70 -3.43
CA ASN A 52 0.37 8.70 -2.01
C ASN A 52 -0.17 7.44 -1.31
N LEU A 53 0.62 6.89 -0.39
CA LEU A 53 0.25 5.73 0.44
C LEU A 53 -0.98 5.96 1.33
N GLU A 54 -1.20 7.20 1.77
CA GLU A 54 -2.35 7.55 2.63
C GLU A 54 -3.70 7.22 1.98
N ARG A 55 -3.80 7.35 0.65
CA ARG A 55 -5.03 7.03 -0.08
C ARG A 55 -5.27 5.53 -0.16
N ILE A 56 -4.21 4.75 -0.24
CA ILE A 56 -4.28 3.28 -0.21
C ILE A 56 -4.63 2.81 1.20
N GLU A 57 -4.07 3.43 2.22
CA GLU A 57 -4.41 3.16 3.61
C GLU A 57 -5.89 3.39 3.90
N GLN A 58 -6.44 4.55 3.48
CA GLN A 58 -7.87 4.84 3.63
C GLN A 58 -8.76 3.83 2.91
N TRP A 59 -8.32 3.31 1.76
CA TRP A 59 -9.06 2.28 1.04
C TRP A 59 -9.01 0.92 1.74
N LEU A 60 -7.86 0.54 2.32
CA LEU A 60 -7.69 -0.70 3.10
C LEU A 60 -8.36 -0.65 4.49
N ASP A 61 -8.69 0.55 4.97
CA ASP A 61 -9.40 0.76 6.23
C ASP A 61 -10.92 0.79 6.08
N THR A 62 -11.45 0.80 4.84
CA THR A 62 -12.89 0.72 4.59
C THR A 62 -13.45 -0.68 4.78
#